data_AF-A0A417F2T2-F1
#
_entry.id   AF-A0A417F2T2-F1
#
_cell.length_a   1.000
_cell.length_b   1.000
_cell.length_c   1.000
_cell.angle_alpha   90.00
_cell.angle_beta   90.00
_cell.angle_gamma   90.00
#
_symmetry.space_group_name_H-M   'P 1'
#
loop_
_entity.id
_entity.type
_entity.pdbx_description
1 polymer ?
#
loop_
_entity_poly.entity_id
_entity_poly.type
_entity_poly.pdbx_seq_one_letter_code
_entity_poly.pdbx_strand_id
1 'polypeptide(L)'
;MALEEIGLKGEVVSEVALRTLEQIKEARRAYRKEHPEDAHDHSIRFITSDYNELFRIPDGGKVQIDYAGRHFVSPCVYIDDYHTRIAGRVYHICEFAEMMERGGGTVSPEPEITANQASWQIGHREYLSIQSTETGWDYSVYDRQFSEIDGGDIDLKHITIQQCRDMLLQDLGWQDRSFVPMDYEMVEERAADVAEEKLNSLFCLHIGKSFYLRLPVRAYAFAQ
;
A
#
# COMPACT_ATOMS: atom_id res chain seq x y z
N MET A 1 -43.90 -48.60 -5.01
CA MET A 1 -42.74 -47.77 -4.60
C MET A 1 -41.84 -47.68 -5.82
N ALA A 2 -41.47 -46.56 -6.42
CA ALA A 2 -41.64 -45.11 -6.27
C ALA A 2 -41.39 -44.55 -7.71
N LEU A 3 -42.08 -43.50 -8.22
CA LEU A 3 -41.65 -42.08 -8.23
C LEU A 3 -40.12 -41.92 -8.30
N GLU A 4 -39.43 -41.22 -9.22
CA GLU A 4 -39.66 -40.04 -10.09
C GLU A 4 -38.57 -40.06 -11.18
N GLU A 5 -38.88 -39.74 -12.45
CA GLU A 5 -38.65 -38.45 -13.13
C GLU A 5 -37.36 -37.63 -12.82
N ILE A 6 -36.63 -37.40 -13.92
CA ILE A 6 -35.78 -36.26 -14.33
C ILE A 6 -34.54 -35.85 -13.49
N GLY A 7 -33.37 -36.24 -13.98
CA GLY A 7 -32.07 -35.67 -13.60
C GLY A 7 -31.29 -35.19 -14.83
N LEU A 8 -31.34 -33.87 -15.05
CA LEU A 8 -30.38 -32.98 -15.73
C LEU A 8 -29.64 -33.45 -17.01
N LYS A 9 -30.01 -32.80 -18.12
CA LYS A 9 -29.24 -32.65 -19.38
C LYS A 9 -28.02 -31.73 -19.20
N GLY A 10 -26.92 -32.08 -19.88
CA GLY A 10 -25.75 -31.24 -20.19
C GLY A 10 -24.72 -31.23 -19.06
N GLU A 11 -23.46 -31.59 -19.23
CA GLU A 11 -22.51 -31.22 -20.28
C GLU A 11 -21.50 -32.37 -20.51
N VAL A 12 -21.12 -32.57 -21.76
CA VAL A 12 -20.02 -33.46 -22.13
C VAL A 12 -18.72 -32.75 -21.72
N VAL A 13 -18.19 -33.07 -20.54
CA VAL A 13 -16.85 -32.65 -20.14
C VAL A 13 -15.88 -33.32 -21.12
N SER A 14 -15.23 -32.51 -21.95
CA SER A 14 -14.33 -33.01 -22.97
C SER A 14 -13.14 -33.70 -22.29
N GLU A 15 -12.92 -34.96 -22.65
CA GLU A 15 -11.82 -35.81 -22.18
C GLU A 15 -10.43 -35.17 -22.36
N VAL A 16 -10.35 -34.15 -23.24
CA VAL A 16 -9.15 -33.36 -23.54
C VAL A 16 -8.72 -32.49 -22.34
N ALA A 17 -9.65 -31.97 -21.54
CA ALA A 17 -9.33 -31.10 -20.39
C ALA A 17 -8.64 -31.88 -19.25
N LEU A 18 -8.97 -33.17 -19.08
CA LEU A 18 -8.37 -34.02 -18.05
C LEU A 18 -6.92 -34.40 -18.37
N ARG A 19 -6.61 -34.65 -19.66
CA ARG A 19 -5.25 -35.02 -20.10
C ARG A 19 -4.26 -33.87 -19.89
N THR A 20 -4.68 -32.63 -20.11
CA THR A 20 -3.84 -31.44 -19.86
C THR A 20 -3.62 -31.21 -18.36
N LEU A 21 -4.62 -31.43 -17.52
CA LEU A 21 -4.49 -31.33 -16.06
C LEU A 21 -3.59 -32.42 -15.46
N GLU A 22 -3.62 -33.64 -15.99
CA GLU A 22 -2.71 -34.72 -15.59
C GLU A 22 -1.27 -34.42 -16.00
N GLN A 23 -1.03 -33.93 -17.21
CA GLN A 23 0.30 -33.50 -17.65
C GLN A 23 0.87 -32.37 -16.78
N ILE A 24 0.03 -31.42 -16.35
CA ILE A 24 0.43 -30.36 -15.40
C ILE A 24 0.74 -30.93 -14.02
N LYS A 25 -0.02 -31.92 -13.54
CA LYS A 25 0.24 -32.59 -12.25
C LYS A 25 1.51 -33.46 -12.30
N GLU A 26 1.76 -34.13 -13.42
CA GLU A 26 2.96 -34.93 -13.64
C GLU A 26 4.20 -34.05 -13.77
N ALA A 27 4.12 -32.92 -14.49
CA ALA A 27 5.16 -31.91 -14.53
C ALA A 27 5.46 -31.35 -13.13
N ARG A 28 4.43 -31.07 -12.33
CA ARG A 28 4.57 -30.66 -10.92
C ARG A 28 5.22 -31.72 -10.02
N ARG A 29 5.03 -33.01 -10.33
CA ARG A 29 5.61 -34.13 -9.57
C ARG A 29 7.06 -34.41 -9.97
N ALA A 30 7.38 -34.24 -11.25
CA ALA A 30 8.75 -34.31 -11.77
C ALA A 30 9.58 -33.14 -11.24
N TYR A 31 9.04 -31.92 -11.25
CA TYR A 31 9.69 -30.74 -10.69
C TYR A 31 10.01 -30.90 -9.20
N ARG A 32 9.04 -31.39 -8.40
CA ARG A 32 9.23 -31.70 -6.97
C ARG A 32 10.27 -32.78 -6.69
N LYS A 33 10.55 -33.65 -7.66
CA LYS A 33 11.51 -34.75 -7.54
C LYS A 33 12.93 -34.31 -7.92
N GLU A 34 13.05 -33.33 -8.80
CA GLU A 34 14.33 -32.77 -9.24
C GLU A 34 14.81 -31.60 -8.36
N HIS A 35 13.90 -30.97 -7.60
CA HIS A 35 14.21 -29.94 -6.61
C HIS A 35 13.90 -30.46 -5.20
N PRO A 36 14.80 -31.29 -4.61
CA PRO A 36 14.68 -31.68 -3.21
C PRO A 36 14.66 -30.42 -2.35
N GLU A 37 13.65 -30.32 -1.50
CA GLU A 37 13.31 -29.16 -0.68
C GLU A 37 14.54 -28.60 0.05
N ASP A 38 15.01 -27.41 -0.36
CA ASP A 38 15.80 -26.58 0.52
C ASP A 38 14.87 -26.20 1.68
N ALA A 39 15.18 -26.78 2.84
CA ALA A 39 14.39 -26.64 4.05
C ALA A 39 14.17 -25.16 4.40
N HIS A 40 12.92 -24.71 4.31
CA HIS A 40 12.41 -23.50 4.95
C HIS A 40 13.14 -22.19 4.62
N ASP A 41 13.33 -21.87 3.34
CA ASP A 41 13.40 -20.46 2.97
C ASP A 41 11.97 -20.02 2.70
N HIS A 42 11.30 -19.42 3.69
CA HIS A 42 9.97 -18.80 3.55
C HIS A 42 10.08 -17.60 2.59
N SER A 43 10.44 -17.86 1.33
CA SER A 43 10.72 -16.88 0.31
C SER A 43 9.68 -16.95 -0.79
N ILE A 44 9.27 -15.77 -1.22
CA ILE A 44 8.24 -15.57 -2.23
C ILE A 44 8.96 -15.47 -3.57
N ARG A 45 8.60 -16.37 -4.50
CA ARG A 45 9.15 -16.40 -5.85
C ARG A 45 8.29 -15.59 -6.81
N PHE A 46 8.94 -14.72 -7.58
CA PHE A 46 8.34 -14.02 -8.70
C PHE A 46 8.83 -14.62 -10.02
N ILE A 47 7.90 -14.84 -10.95
CA ILE A 47 8.15 -15.51 -12.23
C ILE A 47 7.55 -14.71 -13.40
N THR A 48 7.99 -15.01 -14.62
CA THR A 48 7.32 -14.62 -15.86
C THR A 48 6.13 -15.55 -16.17
N SER A 49 5.27 -15.20 -17.14
CA SER A 49 4.18 -16.09 -17.59
C SER A 49 4.70 -17.40 -18.18
N ASP A 50 5.87 -17.35 -18.83
CA ASP A 50 6.61 -18.52 -19.32
C ASP A 50 7.25 -19.37 -18.21
N TYR A 51 6.96 -19.06 -16.93
CA TYR A 51 7.46 -19.80 -15.76
C TYR A 51 8.96 -19.64 -15.47
N ASN A 52 9.61 -18.62 -16.03
CA ASN A 52 11.00 -18.31 -15.72
C ASN A 52 11.09 -17.50 -14.42
N GLU A 53 11.99 -17.88 -13.52
CA GLU A 53 12.22 -17.16 -12.26
C GLU A 53 12.86 -15.80 -12.52
N LEU A 54 12.25 -14.74 -11.98
CA LEU A 54 12.77 -13.37 -12.04
C LEU A 54 13.65 -13.09 -10.83
N PHE A 55 13.10 -13.25 -9.63
CA PHE A 55 13.79 -13.06 -8.36
C PHE A 55 12.98 -13.68 -7.21
N ARG A 56 13.57 -13.68 -6.02
CA ARG A 56 12.96 -14.09 -4.76
C ARG A 56 13.10 -13.00 -3.71
N ILE A 57 12.13 -12.92 -2.81
CA ILE A 57 12.18 -12.06 -1.62
C ILE A 57 11.86 -12.89 -0.38
N PRO A 58 12.37 -12.54 0.81
CA PRO A 58 11.96 -13.19 2.06
C PRO A 58 10.50 -12.87 2.41
N ASP A 59 9.91 -13.65 3.32
CA ASP A 59 8.60 -13.33 3.90
C ASP A 59 8.60 -11.94 4.56
N GLY A 60 7.53 -11.18 4.33
CA GLY A 60 7.44 -9.76 4.71
C GLY A 60 8.24 -8.81 3.81
N GLY A 61 8.91 -9.33 2.78
CA GLY A 61 9.56 -8.53 1.75
C GLY A 61 8.56 -7.66 0.98
N LYS A 62 9.06 -6.63 0.31
CA LYS A 62 8.23 -5.69 -0.45
C LYS A 62 8.68 -5.67 -1.90
N VAL A 63 7.72 -5.52 -2.81
CA VAL A 63 7.99 -5.38 -4.23
C VAL A 63 7.48 -4.04 -4.73
N GLN A 64 8.25 -3.45 -5.63
CA GLN A 64 7.81 -2.33 -6.45
C GLN A 64 7.07 -2.88 -7.67
N ILE A 65 5.88 -2.35 -7.91
CA ILE A 65 5.01 -2.68 -9.04
C ILE A 65 4.86 -1.41 -9.88
N ASP A 66 5.33 -1.49 -11.12
CA ASP A 66 5.31 -0.40 -12.08
C ASP A 66 4.39 -0.75 -13.25
N TYR A 67 3.34 0.05 -13.44
CA TYR A 67 2.49 0.06 -14.62
C TYR A 67 2.70 1.36 -15.40
N ALA A 68 2.24 1.42 -16.66
CA ALA A 68 2.28 2.63 -17.48
C ALA A 68 1.64 3.84 -16.75
N GLY A 69 2.46 4.68 -16.13
CA GLY A 69 2.06 5.87 -15.39
C GLY A 69 1.65 5.66 -13.93
N ARG A 70 1.80 4.46 -13.35
CA ARG A 70 1.53 4.21 -11.92
C ARG A 70 2.60 3.31 -11.33
N HIS A 71 3.27 3.76 -10.28
CA HIS A 71 4.22 2.96 -9.51
C HIS A 71 3.79 2.93 -8.05
N PHE A 72 3.90 1.78 -7.42
CA PHE A 72 3.59 1.62 -6.00
C PHE A 72 4.36 0.43 -5.42
N VAL A 73 4.64 0.49 -4.13
CA VAL A 73 5.26 -0.58 -3.38
C VAL A 73 4.18 -1.36 -2.63
N SER A 74 4.28 -2.68 -2.65
CA SER A 74 3.35 -3.55 -1.93
C SER A 74 4.08 -4.54 -1.02
N PRO A 75 3.65 -4.67 0.24
CA PRO A 75 4.12 -5.73 1.12
C PRO A 75 3.64 -7.08 0.61
N CYS A 76 4.51 -8.08 0.72
CA CYS A 76 4.26 -9.45 0.30
C CYS A 76 4.38 -10.39 1.50
N VAL A 77 3.41 -11.28 1.66
CA VAL A 77 3.41 -12.30 2.72
C VAL A 77 3.42 -13.67 2.09
N TYR A 78 4.36 -14.50 2.52
CA TYR A 78 4.48 -15.89 2.09
C TYR A 78 3.30 -16.70 2.63
N ILE A 79 2.68 -17.50 1.77
CA ILE A 79 1.64 -18.46 2.18
C ILE A 79 2.15 -19.88 1.90
N ASP A 80 2.54 -20.13 0.65
CA ASP A 80 3.20 -21.35 0.22
C ASP A 80 4.02 -21.10 -1.07
N ASP A 81 4.59 -22.14 -1.66
CA ASP A 81 5.46 -22.06 -2.85
C ASP A 81 4.78 -21.51 -4.12
N TYR A 82 3.45 -21.42 -4.12
CA TYR A 82 2.64 -20.99 -5.25
C TYR A 82 1.71 -19.81 -4.91
N HIS A 83 1.46 -19.54 -3.63
CA HIS A 83 0.58 -18.50 -3.17
C HIS A 83 1.30 -17.44 -2.35
N THR A 84 1.02 -16.19 -2.66
CA THR A 84 1.52 -15.03 -1.93
C THR A 84 0.40 -14.03 -1.72
N ARG A 85 0.43 -13.33 -0.59
CA ARG A 85 -0.46 -12.18 -0.37
C ARG A 85 0.27 -10.91 -0.76
N ILE A 86 -0.27 -10.19 -1.75
CA ILE A 86 0.25 -8.90 -2.20
C ILE A 86 -0.87 -7.88 -2.04
N ALA A 87 -0.60 -6.78 -1.34
CA ALA A 87 -1.58 -5.70 -1.11
C ALA A 87 -2.91 -6.20 -0.50
N GLY A 88 -2.83 -7.13 0.46
CA GLY A 88 -4.01 -7.71 1.12
C GLY A 88 -4.80 -8.75 0.31
N ARG A 89 -4.39 -9.07 -0.93
CA ARG A 89 -5.02 -10.11 -1.77
C ARG A 89 -4.09 -11.30 -1.98
N VAL A 90 -4.64 -12.50 -1.98
CA VAL A 90 -3.90 -13.73 -2.26
C VAL A 90 -3.88 -13.97 -3.77
N TYR A 91 -2.70 -14.22 -4.31
CA TYR A 91 -2.48 -14.54 -5.72
C TYR A 91 -1.73 -15.86 -5.87
N HIS A 92 -2.06 -16.60 -6.92
CA HIS A 92 -1.16 -17.64 -7.42
C HIS A 92 -0.02 -16.97 -8.22
N ILE A 93 1.22 -17.45 -8.09
CA ILE A 93 2.40 -16.84 -8.76
C ILE A 93 2.23 -16.71 -10.28
N CYS A 94 1.59 -17.69 -10.95
CA CYS A 94 1.27 -17.60 -12.39
C CYS A 94 0.18 -16.56 -12.68
N GLU A 95 -0.85 -16.47 -11.84
CA GLU A 95 -1.92 -15.48 -12.02
C GLU A 95 -1.36 -14.06 -11.89
N PHE A 96 -0.47 -13.85 -10.92
CA PHE A 96 0.22 -12.58 -10.76
C PHE A 96 1.10 -12.27 -11.98
N ALA A 97 1.89 -13.23 -12.47
CA ALA A 97 2.72 -13.04 -13.66
C ALA A 97 1.90 -12.69 -14.92
N GLU A 98 0.82 -13.43 -15.17
CA GLU A 98 -0.12 -13.15 -16.26
C GLU A 98 -0.77 -11.76 -16.12
N MET A 99 -1.14 -11.37 -14.90
CA MET A 99 -1.67 -10.04 -14.62
C MET A 99 -0.66 -8.95 -14.98
N MET A 100 0.61 -9.12 -14.57
CA MET A 100 1.68 -8.16 -14.85
C MET A 100 1.91 -8.02 -16.35
N GLU A 101 2.06 -9.13 -17.09
CA GLU A 101 2.29 -9.09 -18.53
C GLU A 101 1.11 -8.54 -19.32
N ARG A 102 -0.12 -8.97 -18.99
CA ARG A 102 -1.34 -8.46 -19.63
C ARG A 102 -1.55 -6.96 -19.35
N GLY A 103 -1.18 -6.52 -18.14
CA GLY A 103 -1.24 -5.12 -17.74
C GLY A 103 -0.08 -4.28 -18.27
N GLY A 104 0.92 -4.88 -18.92
CA GLY A 104 2.16 -4.21 -19.33
C GLY A 104 2.94 -3.64 -18.15
N GLY A 105 2.81 -4.25 -16.98
CA GLY A 105 3.52 -3.86 -15.77
C GLY A 105 4.78 -4.69 -15.55
N THR A 106 5.70 -4.14 -14.76
CA THR A 106 6.90 -4.82 -14.27
C THR A 106 6.89 -4.91 -12.75
N VAL A 107 7.52 -5.95 -12.23
CA VAL A 107 7.68 -6.16 -10.79
C VAL A 107 9.17 -6.30 -10.49
N SER A 108 9.61 -5.65 -9.42
CA SER A 108 11.00 -5.69 -8.93
C SER A 108 11.01 -5.66 -7.39
N PRO A 109 12.10 -6.10 -6.72
CA PRO A 109 12.27 -5.86 -5.29
C PRO A 109 12.23 -4.36 -4.97
N GLU A 110 11.74 -4.00 -3.78
CA GLU A 110 11.78 -2.60 -3.33
C GLU A 110 13.24 -2.10 -3.33
N PRO A 111 13.53 -0.97 -4.01
CA PRO A 111 14.87 -0.39 -4.01
C PRO A 111 15.21 0.16 -2.63
N GLU A 112 16.48 0.09 -2.25
CA GLU A 112 16.97 0.70 -1.01
C GLU A 112 16.97 2.23 -1.12
N ILE A 113 16.41 2.91 -0.12
CA ILE A 113 16.32 4.37 -0.06
C ILE A 113 17.38 4.88 0.92
N THR A 114 18.35 5.64 0.42
CA THR A 114 19.42 6.28 1.20
C THR A 114 19.14 7.75 1.52
N ALA A 115 17.91 8.20 1.29
CA ALA A 115 17.50 9.57 1.54
C ALA A 115 17.29 9.84 3.04
N ASN A 116 17.56 11.07 3.46
CA ASN A 116 17.34 11.57 4.81
C ASN A 116 15.89 12.05 5.03
N GLN A 117 15.09 12.12 3.98
CA GLN A 117 13.68 12.47 4.04
C GLN A 117 12.93 11.74 2.92
N ALA A 118 11.69 11.36 3.18
CA ALA A 118 10.81 10.78 2.18
C ALA A 118 9.36 10.86 2.65
N SER A 119 8.45 10.91 1.67
CA SER A 119 7.02 10.83 1.94
C SER A 119 6.39 9.72 1.11
N TRP A 120 5.31 9.14 1.64
CA TRP A 120 4.53 8.11 0.97
C TRP A 120 3.04 8.36 1.12
N GLN A 121 2.29 8.08 0.06
CA GLN A 121 0.83 7.97 0.14
C GLN A 121 0.46 6.52 0.47
N ILE A 122 -0.18 6.30 1.63
CA ILE A 122 -0.57 4.99 2.13
C ILE A 122 -2.02 4.70 1.72
N GLY A 123 -2.26 3.56 1.04
CA GLY A 123 -3.60 3.09 0.71
C GLY A 123 -4.49 4.08 -0.07
N HIS A 124 -3.90 5.02 -0.82
CA HIS A 124 -4.57 6.12 -1.52
C HIS A 124 -5.39 7.08 -0.64
N ARG A 125 -5.09 7.13 0.66
CA ARG A 125 -5.89 7.89 1.63
C ARG A 125 -5.03 8.75 2.52
N GLU A 126 -4.12 8.14 3.27
CA GLU A 126 -3.28 8.82 4.24
C GLU A 126 -1.90 9.12 3.65
N TYR A 127 -1.18 10.08 4.23
CA TYR A 127 0.18 10.41 3.87
C TYR A 127 1.09 10.25 5.08
N LEU A 128 2.31 9.77 4.86
CA LEU A 128 3.34 9.63 5.87
C LEU A 128 4.59 10.34 5.35
N SER A 129 5.06 11.33 6.09
CA SER A 129 6.36 11.99 5.90
C SER A 129 7.30 11.56 7.00
N ILE A 130 8.56 11.30 6.64
CA ILE A 130 9.64 10.99 7.59
C ILE A 130 10.86 11.83 7.22
N GLN A 131 11.49 12.45 8.22
CA GLN A 131 12.72 13.22 8.08
C GLN A 131 13.72 12.83 9.16
N SER A 132 15.01 12.76 8.83
CA SER A 132 16.09 12.48 9.77
C SER A 132 16.34 13.67 10.70
N THR A 133 16.54 13.40 11.98
CA THR A 133 16.93 14.39 13.00
C THR A 133 18.30 14.06 13.58
N GLU A 134 18.79 14.86 14.55
CA GLU A 134 20.08 14.59 15.19
C GLU A 134 20.07 13.28 15.99
N THR A 135 18.91 12.96 16.60
CA THR A 135 18.67 11.85 17.52
C THR A 135 18.05 10.63 16.83
N GLY A 136 17.32 10.82 15.73
CA GLY A 136 16.81 9.72 14.93
C GLY A 136 15.95 10.19 13.76
N TRP A 137 14.63 10.09 13.91
CA TRP A 137 13.66 10.42 12.86
C TRP A 137 12.48 11.18 13.44
N ASP A 138 12.01 12.18 12.73
CA ASP A 138 10.73 12.85 12.96
C ASP A 138 9.75 12.35 11.90
N TYR A 139 8.52 12.06 12.29
CA TYR A 139 7.48 11.60 11.38
C TYR A 139 6.19 12.38 11.57
N SER A 140 5.48 12.56 10.46
CA SER A 140 4.18 13.21 10.41
C SER A 140 3.23 12.38 9.56
N VAL A 141 2.04 12.14 10.09
CA VAL A 141 0.95 11.43 9.41
C VAL A 141 -0.16 12.41 9.13
N TYR A 142 -0.56 12.46 7.86
CA TYR A 142 -1.64 13.31 7.39
C TYR A 142 -2.83 12.50 6.88
N ASP A 143 -4.02 13.05 7.01
CA ASP A 143 -5.21 12.52 6.35
C ASP A 143 -5.22 12.86 4.84
N ARG A 144 -6.31 12.48 4.16
CA ARG A 144 -6.50 12.74 2.72
C ARG A 144 -6.49 14.22 2.34
N GLN A 145 -6.77 15.09 3.30
CA GLN A 145 -6.82 16.54 3.12
C GLN A 145 -5.54 17.21 3.61
N PHE A 146 -4.44 16.47 3.81
CA PHE A 146 -3.16 16.99 4.34
C PHE A 146 -3.29 17.59 5.75
N SER A 147 -4.32 17.20 6.50
CA SER A 147 -4.43 17.55 7.90
C SER A 147 -3.59 16.60 8.72
N GLU A 148 -2.69 17.13 9.55
CA GLU A 148 -1.93 16.32 10.51
C GLU A 148 -2.90 15.63 11.48
N ILE A 149 -2.77 14.32 11.57
CA ILE A 149 -3.57 13.46 12.45
C ILE A 149 -2.73 12.78 13.52
N ASP A 150 -1.44 12.60 13.25
CA ASP A 150 -0.46 12.01 14.17
C ASP A 150 0.94 12.48 13.77
N GLY A 151 1.86 12.49 14.73
CA GLY A 151 3.24 12.90 14.50
C GLY A 151 4.09 12.78 15.75
N GLY A 152 5.40 12.63 15.58
CA GLY A 152 6.34 12.59 16.69
C GLY A 152 7.75 12.14 16.33
N ASP A 153 8.56 11.98 17.38
CA ASP A 153 9.97 11.64 17.27
C ASP A 153 10.26 10.16 17.57
N ILE A 154 11.16 9.57 16.78
CA ILE A 154 11.72 8.23 16.96
C ILE A 154 13.22 8.38 17.24
N ASP A 155 13.64 8.05 18.46
CA ASP A 155 15.04 8.12 18.91
C ASP A 155 15.85 6.88 18.49
N LEU A 156 15.88 6.60 17.18
CA LEU A 156 16.62 5.48 16.58
C LEU A 156 17.41 5.93 15.36
N LYS A 157 18.66 6.39 15.56
CA LYS A 157 19.53 6.86 14.48
C LYS A 157 20.11 5.77 13.57
N HIS A 158 20.14 4.53 14.04
CA HIS A 158 20.84 3.44 13.35
C HIS A 158 19.98 2.65 12.36
N ILE A 159 18.71 3.02 12.19
CA ILE A 159 17.79 2.38 11.24
C ILE A 159 17.67 3.20 9.96
N THR A 160 17.38 2.54 8.85
CA THR A 160 17.08 3.20 7.58
C THR A 160 15.70 3.84 7.60
N ILE A 161 15.46 4.79 6.70
CA ILE A 161 14.16 5.42 6.57
C ILE A 161 13.04 4.41 6.21
N GLN A 162 13.37 3.35 5.47
CA GLN A 162 12.43 2.26 5.15
C GLN A 162 12.10 1.43 6.38
N GLN A 163 13.09 1.10 7.20
CA GLN A 163 12.86 0.41 8.48
C GLN A 163 11.99 1.26 9.41
N CYS A 164 12.26 2.57 9.48
CA CYS A 164 11.46 3.52 10.24
C CYS A 164 9.99 3.54 9.75
N ARG A 165 9.78 3.66 8.43
CA ARG A 165 8.46 3.57 7.81
C ARG A 165 7.77 2.25 8.15
N ASP A 166 8.46 1.13 8.02
CA ASP A 166 7.86 -0.19 8.22
C ASP A 166 7.42 -0.41 9.68
N MET A 167 8.20 0.10 10.65
CA MET A 167 7.81 0.13 12.06
C MET A 167 6.56 0.98 12.29
N LEU A 168 6.52 2.20 11.73
CA LEU A 168 5.35 3.08 11.83
C LEU A 168 4.09 2.45 11.21
N LEU A 169 4.22 1.86 10.03
CA LEU A 169 3.11 1.16 9.38
C LEU A 169 2.62 -0.02 10.22
N GLN A 170 3.49 -0.74 10.91
CA GLN A 170 3.10 -1.82 11.81
C GLN A 170 2.34 -1.28 13.04
N ASP A 171 2.84 -0.21 13.67
CA ASP A 171 2.22 0.39 14.86
C ASP A 171 0.84 0.98 14.56
N LEU A 172 0.66 1.54 13.36
CA LEU A 172 -0.63 2.06 12.87
C LEU A 172 -1.58 0.96 12.36
N GLY A 173 -1.12 -0.30 12.27
CA GLY A 173 -1.90 -1.42 11.72
C GLY A 173 -2.10 -1.37 10.21
N TRP A 174 -1.18 -0.73 9.49
CA TRP A 174 -1.18 -0.49 8.04
C TRP A 174 -0.13 -1.33 7.29
N GLN A 175 0.48 -2.32 7.93
CA GLN A 175 1.56 -3.14 7.39
C GLN A 175 1.22 -3.89 6.10
N ASP A 176 -0.06 -4.16 5.84
CA ASP A 176 -0.54 -4.87 4.65
C ASP A 176 -0.97 -3.93 3.50
N ARG A 177 -0.89 -2.61 3.72
CA ARG A 177 -1.31 -1.61 2.72
C ARG A 177 -0.18 -1.31 1.73
N SER A 178 -0.55 -1.17 0.46
CA SER A 178 0.36 -0.60 -0.54
C SER A 178 0.56 0.89 -0.31
N PHE A 179 1.72 1.39 -0.75
CA PHE A 179 2.06 2.79 -0.65
C PHE A 179 2.79 3.28 -1.88
N VAL A 180 2.64 4.57 -2.18
CA VAL A 180 3.23 5.23 -3.34
C VAL A 180 4.25 6.25 -2.84
N PRO A 181 5.53 6.18 -3.26
CA PRO A 181 6.49 7.25 -3.01
C PRO A 181 5.96 8.60 -3.50
N MET A 182 6.08 9.62 -2.67
CA MET A 182 5.65 10.99 -2.97
C MET A 182 6.85 11.93 -2.87
N ASP A 183 6.75 13.08 -3.53
CA ASP A 183 7.68 14.17 -3.32
C ASP A 183 7.49 14.76 -1.93
N TYR A 184 8.56 14.80 -1.14
CA TYR A 184 8.53 15.23 0.26
C TYR A 184 8.09 16.70 0.38
N GLU A 185 8.73 17.59 -0.40
CA GLU A 185 8.46 19.03 -0.35
C GLU A 185 7.00 19.33 -0.71
N MET A 186 6.46 18.65 -1.73
CA MET A 186 5.06 18.79 -2.12
C MET A 186 4.06 18.38 -1.03
N VAL A 187 4.36 17.33 -0.26
CA VAL A 187 3.48 16.88 0.84
C VAL A 187 3.53 17.88 1.99
N GLU A 188 4.73 18.32 2.37
CA GLU A 188 4.92 19.29 3.45
C GLU A 188 4.33 20.68 3.12
N GLU A 189 4.51 21.16 1.89
CA GLU A 189 3.94 22.44 1.43
C GLU A 189 2.40 22.42 1.56
N ARG A 190 1.76 21.33 1.10
CA ARG A 190 0.31 21.17 1.22
C ARG A 190 -0.17 21.07 2.66
N ALA A 191 0.58 20.37 3.51
CA ALA A 191 0.26 20.28 4.93
C ALA A 191 0.35 21.65 5.61
N ALA A 192 1.37 22.45 5.27
CA ALA A 192 1.53 23.81 5.76
C ALA A 192 0.38 24.73 5.33
N ASP A 193 -0.01 24.70 4.05
CA ASP A 193 -1.15 25.46 3.53
C ASP A 193 -2.44 25.15 4.32
N VAL A 194 -2.73 23.86 4.54
CA VAL A 194 -3.92 23.41 5.27
C VAL A 194 -3.87 23.83 6.74
N ALA A 195 -2.69 23.77 7.37
CA ALA A 195 -2.51 24.24 8.74
C ALA A 195 -2.76 25.76 8.85
N GLU A 196 -2.25 26.55 7.89
CA GLU A 196 -2.47 28.00 7.85
C GLU A 196 -3.95 28.35 7.62
N GLU A 197 -4.63 27.68 6.68
CA GLU A 197 -6.05 27.86 6.42
C GLU A 197 -6.90 27.57 7.67
N LYS A 198 -6.61 26.48 8.38
CA LYS A 198 -7.28 26.15 9.64
C LYS A 198 -7.07 27.24 10.69
N LEU A 199 -5.84 27.72 10.85
CA LEU A 199 -5.52 28.79 11.79
C LEU A 199 -6.28 30.07 11.44
N ASN A 200 -6.28 30.47 10.18
CA ASN A 200 -7.02 31.64 9.67
C ASN A 200 -8.54 31.51 9.89
N SER A 201 -9.10 30.31 9.68
CA SER A 201 -10.52 30.04 9.94
C SER A 201 -10.89 30.17 11.43
N LEU A 202 -10.02 29.69 12.31
CA LEU A 202 -10.18 29.81 13.77
C LEU A 202 -10.11 31.27 14.21
N PHE A 203 -9.18 32.06 13.66
CA PHE A 203 -9.11 33.50 13.93
C PHE A 203 -10.36 34.25 13.47
N CYS A 204 -10.89 33.94 12.29
CA CYS A 204 -12.13 34.55 11.78
C CYS A 204 -13.35 34.24 12.68
N LEU A 205 -13.45 33.00 13.17
CA LEU A 205 -14.50 32.58 14.11
C LEU A 205 -14.38 33.26 15.49
N HIS A 206 -13.15 33.53 15.95
CA HIS A 206 -12.93 34.19 17.25
C HIS A 206 -13.18 35.70 17.19
N ILE A 207 -12.82 36.36 16.09
CA ILE A 207 -13.08 37.81 15.91
C ILE A 207 -14.56 38.07 15.57
N GLY A 208 -15.23 37.17 14.85
CA GLY A 208 -16.65 37.24 14.52
C GLY A 208 -17.60 37.11 15.73
N LYS A 209 -17.16 36.51 16.84
CA LYS A 209 -17.95 36.41 18.09
C LYS A 209 -17.82 37.63 19.02
N SER A 210 -16.87 38.52 18.79
CA SER A 210 -16.62 39.68 19.68
C SER A 210 -17.32 40.98 19.22
N PHE A 211 -17.92 41.01 18.02
CA PHE A 211 -18.52 42.22 17.44
C PHE A 211 -20.05 42.33 17.55
N TYR A 212 -20.72 41.40 18.22
CA TYR A 212 -22.16 41.48 18.51
C TYR A 212 -22.41 41.50 20.02
N LEU A 213 -22.02 42.57 20.72
CA LEU A 213 -22.59 42.99 22.02
C LEU A 213 -21.96 44.32 22.48
N ARG A 214 -22.34 45.46 21.88
CA ARG A 214 -22.45 46.74 22.61
C ARG A 214 -23.19 47.83 21.82
N LEU A 215 -24.48 47.91 22.13
CA LEU A 215 -25.32 49.11 22.30
C LEU A 215 -25.55 50.08 21.12
N PRO A 216 -26.82 50.38 20.78
CA PRO A 216 -27.18 51.52 19.97
C PRO A 216 -27.20 52.79 20.83
N VAL A 217 -26.26 53.72 20.61
CA VAL A 217 -26.47 55.11 21.06
C VAL A 217 -27.20 55.85 19.94
N ARG A 218 -28.52 55.94 20.10
CA ARG A 218 -29.32 56.96 19.43
C ARG A 218 -28.87 58.34 19.94
N ALA A 219 -28.33 59.15 19.06
CA ALA A 219 -28.43 60.61 19.17
C ALA A 219 -28.72 61.16 17.77
N TYR A 220 -30.00 61.46 17.55
CA TYR A 220 -30.52 62.16 16.38
C TYR A 220 -30.28 63.67 16.54
N ALA A 221 -30.00 64.31 15.38
CA ALA A 221 -30.48 65.65 14.98
C ALA A 221 -29.96 66.88 15.77
N PHE A 222 -29.69 68.05 15.19
CA PHE A 222 -29.76 68.63 13.85
C PHE A 222 -28.98 69.96 13.92
N ALA A 223 -28.45 70.41 12.78
CA ALA A 223 -27.88 71.73 12.64
C ALA A 223 -28.97 72.83 12.66
N GLN A 224 -28.71 73.92 13.39
CA GLN A 224 -28.78 75.31 12.92
C GLN A 224 -28.10 76.24 13.93
#